data_AF-A0AAV9V4H3-F1
#
_entry.id   AF-A0AAV9V4H3-F1
#
_cell.length_a   1.000
_cell.length_b   1.000
_cell.length_c   1.000
_cell.angle_alpha   90.00
_cell.angle_beta   90.00
_cell.angle_gamma   90.00
#
_symmetry.space_group_name_H-M   'P 1'
#
loop_
_entity.id
_entity.type
_entity.pdbx_description
1 polymer ?
#
loop_
_entity_poly.entity_id
_entity_poly.type
_entity_poly.pdbx_seq_one_letter_code
_entity_poly.pdbx_strand_id
1 'polypeptide(L)'
;MAGRSGSIKTPLWAVRFLQLIFAIILTGIFAWFHNRIYRAGYYRYDETDVPLGFSVAAIFVIALAFFTHLSLGPDSQIIIMFLDFALFVGYLASAVVYRHNFNANCNENTLVRVFRAIGRNGCNTVRLGAALLVLQTILFFISTVLTHRLADRRYTATAEPRVREEKTGFFGFGRRRPRQAAAV
;
A
#
# COMPACT_ATOMS: atom_id res chain seq x y z
N MET A 1 6.29 2.65 33.10
CA MET A 1 6.68 3.06 31.72
C MET A 1 5.64 2.54 30.76
N ALA A 2 4.65 3.39 30.40
CA ALA A 2 3.60 3.03 29.46
C ALA A 2 4.22 2.87 28.07
N GLY A 3 4.33 1.62 27.62
CA GLY A 3 4.92 1.28 26.33
C GLY A 3 4.19 1.98 25.20
N ARG A 4 4.94 2.71 24.37
CA ARG A 4 4.55 3.10 23.01
C ARG A 4 4.06 1.88 22.25
N SER A 5 2.78 1.54 22.37
CA SER A 5 2.08 0.75 21.35
C SER A 5 1.90 1.69 20.17
N GLY A 6 2.99 1.93 19.44
CA GLY A 6 2.99 2.69 18.20
C GLY A 6 2.07 1.97 17.23
N SER A 7 0.86 2.48 17.10
CA SER A 7 -0.18 1.90 16.26
C SER A 7 0.36 1.80 14.84
N ILE A 8 0.66 0.58 14.36
CA ILE A 8 1.13 0.30 12.98
C ILE A 8 0.15 0.88 11.93
N LYS A 9 -1.08 1.19 12.34
CA LYS A 9 -2.08 1.89 11.53
C LYS A 9 -1.59 3.27 11.08
N THR A 10 -0.92 4.04 11.94
CA THR A 10 -0.47 5.40 11.63
C THR A 10 0.57 5.45 10.50
N PRO A 11 1.69 4.69 10.53
CA PRO A 11 2.63 4.66 9.41
C PRO A 11 2.02 4.07 8.15
N LEU A 12 1.13 3.07 8.27
CA LEU A 12 0.43 2.53 7.10
C LEU A 12 -0.41 3.61 6.40
N TRP A 13 -1.17 4.38 7.16
CA TRP A 13 -1.97 5.51 6.62
C TRP A 13 -1.09 6.57 5.94
N ALA A 14 0.04 6.92 6.55
CA ALA A 14 0.97 7.88 5.96
C ALA A 14 1.53 7.37 4.62
N VAL A 15 1.94 6.11 4.56
CA VAL A 15 2.43 5.47 3.32
C VAL A 15 1.34 5.45 2.25
N ARG A 16 0.10 5.09 2.60
CA ARG A 16 -1.05 5.06 1.67
C ARG A 16 -1.36 6.40 1.07
N PHE A 17 -1.36 7.44 1.90
CA PHE A 17 -1.61 8.80 1.45
C PHE A 17 -0.52 9.26 0.49
N LEU A 18 0.75 8.95 0.78
CA LEU A 18 1.86 9.28 -0.12
C LEU A 18 1.77 8.50 -1.45
N GLN A 19 1.43 7.22 -1.40
CA GLN A 19 1.16 6.41 -2.60
C GLN A 19 0.05 7.00 -3.46
N LEU A 20 -1.02 7.53 -2.85
CA LEU A 20 -2.12 8.16 -3.57
C LEU A 20 -1.64 9.42 -4.30
N ILE A 21 -0.93 10.30 -3.61
CA ILE A 21 -0.39 11.53 -4.20
C ILE A 21 0.50 11.18 -5.40
N PHE A 22 1.43 10.24 -5.23
CA PHE A 22 2.33 9.86 -6.31
C PHE A 22 1.62 9.15 -7.45
N ALA A 23 0.62 8.31 -7.19
CA ALA A 23 -0.19 7.68 -8.24
C ALA A 23 -0.94 8.73 -9.08
N ILE A 24 -1.48 9.78 -8.45
CA ILE A 24 -2.14 10.89 -9.16
C ILE A 24 -1.14 11.65 -10.03
N ILE A 25 0.03 12.00 -9.48
CA ILE A 25 1.07 12.71 -10.22
C ILE A 25 1.58 11.86 -11.39
N LEU A 26 1.86 10.58 -11.16
CA LEU A 26 2.31 9.65 -12.21
C LEU A 26 1.25 9.49 -13.31
N THR A 27 -0.03 9.38 -12.96
CA THR A 27 -1.13 9.34 -13.93
C THR A 27 -1.10 10.58 -14.83
N GLY A 28 -0.93 11.77 -14.25
CA GLY A 28 -0.82 13.02 -15.02
C GLY A 28 0.41 13.06 -15.93
N ILE A 29 1.58 12.64 -15.43
CA ILE A 29 2.83 12.60 -16.19
C ILE A 29 2.73 11.62 -17.37
N PHE A 30 2.27 10.40 -17.13
CA PHE A 30 2.19 9.37 -18.17
C PHE A 30 1.07 9.64 -19.17
N ALA A 31 -0.06 10.22 -18.76
CA ALA A 31 -1.08 10.70 -19.69
C ALA A 31 -0.53 11.81 -20.60
N TRP A 32 0.29 12.71 -20.04
CA TRP A 32 0.98 13.72 -20.83
C TRP A 32 1.99 13.10 -21.80
N PHE A 33 2.78 12.11 -21.40
CA PHE A 33 3.69 11.38 -22.30
C PHE A 33 2.92 10.68 -23.42
N HIS A 34 1.84 9.98 -23.11
CA HIS A 34 1.00 9.29 -24.10
C HIS A 34 0.50 10.26 -25.18
N ASN A 35 -0.08 11.40 -24.78
CA ASN A 35 -0.52 12.44 -25.73
C ASN A 35 0.64 12.99 -26.60
N ARG A 36 1.86 13.04 -26.06
CA ARG A 36 3.05 13.50 -26.82
C ARG A 36 3.55 12.46 -27.80
N ILE A 37 3.58 11.19 -27.40
CA ILE A 37 3.92 10.06 -28.26
C ILE A 37 2.93 9.97 -29.42
N TYR A 38 1.63 10.07 -29.13
CA TYR A 38 0.56 10.10 -30.13
C TYR A 38 0.77 11.21 -31.16
N ARG A 39 1.04 12.45 -30.70
CA ARG A 39 1.32 13.59 -31.59
C ARG A 39 2.60 13.44 -32.40
N ALA A 40 3.56 12.66 -31.92
CA ALA A 40 4.81 12.39 -32.63
C ALA A 40 4.68 11.27 -33.67
N GLY A 41 3.52 10.60 -33.77
CA GLY A 41 3.33 9.44 -34.65
C GLY A 41 4.15 8.21 -34.24
N TYR A 42 4.55 8.12 -32.97
CA TYR A 42 5.31 6.99 -32.46
C TYR A 42 4.35 5.94 -31.87
N TYR A 43 4.39 4.71 -32.37
CA TYR A 43 3.37 3.69 -32.07
C TYR A 43 3.71 2.74 -30.92
N ARG A 44 4.87 2.87 -30.29
CA ARG A 44 5.23 2.06 -29.12
C ARG A 44 4.78 2.78 -27.85
N TYR A 45 3.55 2.50 -27.45
CA TYR A 45 2.89 3.08 -26.27
C TYR A 45 3.13 2.26 -24.99
N ASP A 46 3.77 1.09 -25.09
CA ASP A 46 4.05 0.18 -23.97
C ASP A 46 4.81 0.86 -22.83
N GLU A 47 5.78 1.73 -23.17
CA GLU A 47 6.59 2.48 -22.20
C GLU A 47 5.77 3.47 -21.35
N THR A 48 4.60 3.90 -21.82
CA THR A 48 3.75 4.87 -21.11
C THR A 48 2.47 4.27 -20.56
N ASP A 49 1.89 3.30 -21.27
CA ASP A 49 0.54 2.82 -20.98
C ASP A 49 0.52 1.83 -19.83
N VAL A 50 1.59 1.02 -19.70
CA VAL A 50 1.76 0.11 -18.57
C VAL A 50 1.83 0.89 -17.24
N PRO A 51 2.76 1.85 -17.05
CA PRO A 51 2.78 2.64 -15.82
C PRO A 51 1.53 3.51 -15.63
N LEU A 52 0.91 4.00 -16.70
CA LEU A 52 -0.35 4.74 -16.63
C LEU A 52 -1.47 3.87 -16.05
N GLY A 53 -1.64 2.66 -16.60
CA GLY A 53 -2.67 1.71 -16.17
C GLY A 53 -2.51 1.32 -14.70
N PHE A 54 -1.29 1.02 -14.27
CA PHE A 54 -1.01 0.72 -12.85
C PHE A 54 -1.17 1.94 -11.94
N SER A 55 -0.93 3.16 -12.43
CA SER A 55 -1.18 4.38 -11.66
C SER A 55 -2.68 4.62 -11.42
N VAL A 56 -3.51 4.41 -12.44
CA VAL A 56 -4.98 4.48 -12.31
C VAL A 56 -5.50 3.36 -11.40
N ALA A 57 -5.03 2.13 -11.58
CA ALA A 57 -5.41 1.00 -10.72
C ALA A 57 -5.01 1.26 -9.25
N ALA A 58 -3.84 1.84 -9.01
CA ALA A 58 -3.38 2.20 -7.68
C ALA A 58 -4.32 3.20 -6.99
N ILE A 59 -4.78 4.25 -7.70
CA ILE A 59 -5.74 5.21 -7.14
C ILE A 59 -7.01 4.49 -6.69
N PHE A 60 -7.55 3.61 -7.53
CA PHE A 60 -8.76 2.86 -7.24
C PHE A 60 -8.59 1.91 -6.03
N VAL A 61 -7.52 1.13 -6.02
CA VAL A 61 -7.22 0.19 -4.91
C VAL A 61 -6.96 0.94 -3.60
N ILE A 62 -6.25 2.07 -3.63
CA ILE A 62 -6.02 2.87 -2.42
C ILE A 62 -7.32 3.47 -1.88
N ALA A 63 -8.22 3.91 -2.77
CA ALA A 63 -9.56 4.33 -2.36
C ALA A 63 -10.32 3.19 -1.67
N LEU A 64 -10.32 1.98 -2.26
CA LEU A 64 -10.89 0.80 -1.62
C LEU A 64 -10.22 0.46 -0.27
N ALA A 65 -8.90 0.62 -0.17
CA ALA A 65 -8.16 0.41 1.08
C ALA A 65 -8.61 1.39 2.18
N PHE A 66 -8.92 2.65 1.83
CA PHE A 66 -9.50 3.60 2.78
C PHE A 66 -10.90 3.19 3.23
N PHE A 67 -11.77 2.78 2.31
CA PHE A 67 -13.12 2.32 2.65
C PHE A 67 -13.11 1.05 3.52
N THR A 68 -12.26 0.07 3.19
CA THR A 68 -12.13 -1.17 3.98
C THR A 68 -11.66 -0.91 5.40
N HIS A 69 -10.81 0.11 5.61
CA HIS A 69 -10.41 0.51 6.96
C HIS A 69 -11.52 1.11 7.81
N LEU A 70 -12.51 1.76 7.19
CA LEU A 70 -13.64 2.36 7.89
C LEU A 70 -14.76 1.35 8.18
N SER A 71 -14.99 0.41 7.25
CA SER A 71 -16.26 -0.33 7.21
C SER A 71 -16.14 -1.85 7.21
N LEU A 72 -14.96 -2.45 7.04
CA LEU A 72 -14.84 -3.90 6.84
C LEU A 72 -14.01 -4.66 7.89
N GLY A 73 -14.43 -5.91 8.12
CA GLY A 73 -13.81 -6.87 9.02
C GLY A 73 -12.41 -7.35 8.59
N PRO A 74 -11.76 -8.23 9.40
CA PRO A 74 -10.38 -8.68 9.18
C PRO A 74 -10.13 -9.30 7.80
N ASP A 75 -11.13 -9.98 7.21
CA ASP A 75 -11.00 -10.65 5.91
C ASP A 75 -10.73 -9.69 4.76
N SER A 76 -11.27 -8.48 4.82
CA SER A 76 -11.03 -7.45 3.81
C SER A 76 -9.57 -7.02 3.73
N GLN A 77 -8.82 -7.15 4.85
CA GLN A 77 -7.42 -6.77 4.89
C GLN A 77 -6.52 -7.75 4.14
N ILE A 78 -6.92 -9.02 4.10
CA ILE A 78 -6.22 -10.04 3.30
C ILE A 78 -6.37 -9.70 1.81
N ILE A 79 -7.57 -9.30 1.38
CA ILE A 79 -7.83 -8.88 -0.01
C ILE A 79 -6.95 -7.66 -0.35
N ILE A 80 -6.92 -6.64 0.51
CA ILE A 80 -6.07 -5.46 0.31
C ILE A 80 -4.59 -5.84 0.25
N MET A 81 -4.12 -6.78 1.06
CA MET A 81 -2.74 -7.28 1.01
C MET A 81 -2.40 -7.88 -0.35
N PHE A 82 -3.28 -8.70 -0.93
CA PHE A 82 -3.07 -9.26 -2.27
C PHE A 82 -3.08 -8.19 -3.36
N LEU A 83 -3.97 -7.19 -3.25
CA LEU A 83 -4.01 -6.06 -4.19
C LEU A 83 -2.75 -5.20 -4.10
N ASP A 84 -2.21 -4.96 -2.90
CA ASP A 84 -0.93 -4.26 -2.71
C ASP A 84 0.21 -5.00 -3.41
N PHE A 85 0.27 -6.32 -3.21
CA PHE A 85 1.29 -7.15 -3.81
C PHE A 85 1.17 -7.14 -5.34
N ALA A 86 -0.04 -7.22 -5.87
CA ALA A 86 -0.28 -7.11 -7.32
C ALA A 86 0.17 -5.74 -7.87
N LEU A 87 -0.11 -4.64 -7.16
CA LEU A 87 0.36 -3.31 -7.53
C LEU A 87 1.89 -3.21 -7.44
N PHE A 88 2.52 -3.76 -6.40
CA PHE A 88 3.98 -3.82 -6.28
C PHE A 88 4.61 -4.49 -7.51
N VAL A 89 4.12 -5.67 -7.89
CA VAL A 89 4.59 -6.39 -9.09
C VAL A 89 4.32 -5.58 -10.36
N GLY A 90 3.16 -4.91 -10.45
CA GLY A 90 2.80 -4.04 -11.57
C GLY A 90 3.73 -2.84 -11.74
N TYR A 91 4.10 -2.17 -10.65
CA TYR A 91 5.07 -1.07 -10.69
C TYR A 91 6.50 -1.56 -10.99
N LEU A 92 6.87 -2.76 -10.52
CA LEU A 92 8.15 -3.37 -10.90
C LEU A 92 8.19 -3.66 -12.42
N ALA A 93 7.12 -4.23 -12.98
CA ALA A 93 6.98 -4.43 -14.42
C ALA A 93 7.05 -3.09 -15.18
N SER A 94 6.36 -2.07 -14.66
CA SER A 94 6.42 -0.71 -15.21
C SER A 94 7.84 -0.15 -15.24
N ALA A 95 8.64 -0.39 -14.19
CA ALA A 95 10.04 0.02 -14.15
C ALA A 95 10.88 -0.70 -15.22
N VAL A 96 10.66 -2.01 -15.40
CA VAL A 96 11.37 -2.81 -16.41
C VAL A 96 11.04 -2.33 -17.83
N VAL A 97 9.78 -2.02 -18.11
CA VAL A 97 9.40 -1.46 -19.42
C VAL A 97 10.00 -0.06 -19.60
N TYR A 98 10.01 0.76 -18.54
CA TYR A 98 10.57 2.12 -18.56
C TYR A 98 12.12 2.17 -18.55
N ARG A 99 12.81 1.03 -18.58
CA ARG A 99 14.27 0.93 -18.37
C ARG A 99 15.12 1.83 -19.28
N HIS A 100 14.66 2.05 -20.51
CA HIS A 100 15.38 2.85 -21.51
C HIS A 100 15.29 4.37 -21.27
N ASN A 101 14.55 4.80 -20.24
CA ASN A 101 14.32 6.19 -19.87
C ASN A 101 14.93 6.57 -18.51
N PHE A 102 15.72 5.68 -17.88
CA PHE A 102 16.43 5.94 -16.63
C PHE A 102 17.81 6.60 -16.80
N ASN A 103 18.21 6.98 -18.01
CA ASN A 103 19.55 7.52 -18.22
C ASN A 103 19.69 8.94 -17.67
N ALA A 104 20.83 9.18 -17.00
CA ALA A 104 21.25 10.49 -16.53
C ALA A 104 21.57 11.45 -17.69
N ASN A 105 21.75 10.94 -18.91
CA ASN A 105 21.91 11.74 -20.12
C ASN A 105 20.58 11.86 -20.85
N CYS A 106 20.09 13.09 -21.04
CA CYS A 106 18.79 13.33 -21.70
C CYS A 106 18.74 12.76 -23.13
N ASN A 107 19.86 12.74 -23.84
CA ASN A 107 19.92 12.30 -25.23
C ASN A 107 19.80 10.78 -25.39
N GLU A 108 20.10 10.01 -24.34
CA GLU A 108 20.02 8.54 -24.35
C GLU A 108 18.60 8.04 -24.07
N ASN A 109 17.73 8.89 -23.50
CA ASN A 109 16.34 8.53 -23.19
C ASN A 109 15.48 8.50 -24.45
N THR A 110 14.82 7.38 -24.70
CA THR A 110 13.94 7.18 -25.87
C THR A 110 12.81 8.21 -25.91
N LEU A 111 12.12 8.44 -24.80
CA LEU A 111 11.02 9.42 -24.74
C LEU A 111 11.47 10.85 -25.01
N VAL A 112 12.67 11.23 -24.52
CA VAL A 112 13.19 12.57 -24.76
C VAL A 112 13.50 12.79 -26.23
N ARG A 113 14.02 11.77 -26.94
CA ARG A 113 14.24 11.83 -28.39
C ARG A 113 12.92 12.01 -29.15
N VAL A 114 11.88 11.28 -28.76
CA VAL A 114 10.52 11.42 -29.34
C VAL A 114 9.97 12.83 -29.09
N PHE A 115 10.11 13.37 -27.89
CA PHE A 115 9.63 14.73 -27.57
C PHE A 115 10.42 15.81 -28.31
N ARG A 116 11.71 15.62 -28.55
CA ARG A 116 12.52 16.55 -29.33
C ARG A 116 12.08 16.59 -30.80
N ALA A 117 11.64 15.47 -31.37
CA ALA A 117 11.13 15.41 -32.74
C ALA A 117 9.90 16.31 -32.97
N ILE A 118 9.10 16.55 -31.92
CA ILE A 118 7.96 17.49 -31.93
C ILE A 118 8.30 18.87 -31.36
N GLY A 119 9.60 19.21 -31.25
CA GLY A 119 10.08 20.53 -30.80
C GLY A 119 9.84 20.82 -29.32
N ARG A 120 9.72 19.79 -28.46
CA ARG A 120 9.44 19.96 -27.02
C ARG A 120 10.58 19.38 -26.18
N ASN A 121 11.03 20.14 -25.18
CA ASN A 121 11.95 19.64 -24.15
C ASN A 121 11.14 18.97 -23.04
N GLY A 122 11.42 17.68 -22.78
CA GLY A 122 10.74 16.91 -21.73
C GLY A 122 11.68 16.19 -20.77
N CYS A 123 12.99 16.49 -20.78
CA CYS A 123 13.97 15.71 -20.00
C CYS A 123 13.68 15.70 -18.49
N ASN A 124 13.38 16.86 -17.91
CA ASN A 124 13.08 16.95 -16.47
C ASN A 124 11.83 16.14 -16.12
N THR A 125 10.79 16.19 -16.96
CA THR A 125 9.56 15.44 -16.75
C THR A 125 9.80 13.93 -16.85
N VAL A 126 10.59 13.47 -17.84
CA VAL A 126 10.95 12.05 -18.00
C VAL A 126 11.72 11.53 -16.77
N ARG A 127 12.67 12.33 -16.25
CA ARG A 127 13.42 12.00 -15.03
C ARG A 127 12.55 12.00 -13.79
N LEU A 128 11.66 12.98 -13.66
CA LEU A 128 10.71 13.05 -12.56
C LEU A 128 9.79 11.82 -12.57
N GLY A 129 9.27 11.45 -13.75
CA GLY A 129 8.47 10.23 -13.93
C GLY A 129 9.23 8.97 -13.52
N ALA A 130 10.50 8.85 -13.95
CA ALA A 130 11.39 7.76 -13.53
C ALA A 130 11.57 7.71 -12.00
N ALA A 131 11.94 8.83 -11.38
CA ALA A 131 12.19 8.90 -9.95
C ALA A 131 10.94 8.57 -9.13
N LEU A 132 9.78 9.12 -9.53
CA LEU A 132 8.51 8.83 -8.88
C LEU A 132 8.08 7.37 -9.07
N LEU A 133 8.34 6.76 -10.22
CA LEU A 133 8.03 5.34 -10.47
C LEU A 133 8.85 4.42 -9.55
N VAL A 134 10.14 4.69 -9.39
CA VAL A 134 11.00 3.95 -8.44
C VAL A 134 10.52 4.15 -7.01
N LEU A 135 10.26 5.39 -6.62
CA LEU A 135 9.78 5.72 -5.27
C LEU A 135 8.44 5.03 -4.97
N GLN A 136 7.52 5.03 -5.94
CA GLN A 136 6.22 4.38 -5.82
C GLN A 136 6.36 2.86 -5.65
N THR A 137 7.29 2.24 -6.39
CA THR A 137 7.61 0.81 -6.23
C THR A 137 8.07 0.49 -4.81
N ILE A 138 8.98 1.31 -4.26
CA ILE A 138 9.47 1.16 -2.88
C ILE A 138 8.32 1.33 -1.87
N LEU A 139 7.45 2.31 -2.07
CA LEU A 139 6.31 2.52 -1.18
C LEU A 139 5.36 1.32 -1.19
N PHE A 140 5.05 0.74 -2.36
CA PHE A 140 4.22 -0.46 -2.45
C PHE A 140 4.87 -1.68 -1.81
N PHE A 141 6.20 -1.81 -1.90
CA PHE A 141 6.92 -2.84 -1.16
C PHE A 141 6.74 -2.66 0.36
N ILE A 142 6.96 -1.43 0.86
CA ILE A 142 6.79 -1.12 2.30
C ILE A 142 5.34 -1.35 2.74
N SER A 143 4.35 -0.89 1.96
CA SER A 143 2.94 -1.10 2.32
C SER A 143 2.58 -2.57 2.35
N THR A 144 3.06 -3.38 1.40
CA THR A 144 2.83 -4.83 1.37
C THR A 144 3.36 -5.49 2.64
N VAL A 145 4.58 -5.17 3.06
CA VAL A 145 5.18 -5.70 4.31
C VAL A 145 4.38 -5.26 5.54
N LEU A 146 3.95 -3.99 5.60
CA LEU A 146 3.17 -3.46 6.71
C LEU A 146 1.76 -4.08 6.77
N THR A 147 1.09 -4.23 5.63
CA THR A 147 -0.24 -4.85 5.53
C THR A 147 -0.16 -6.32 5.96
N HIS A 148 0.86 -7.06 5.51
CA HIS A 148 1.09 -8.46 5.90
C HIS A 148 1.27 -8.60 7.43
N ARG A 149 2.16 -7.81 8.03
CA ARG A 149 2.36 -7.80 9.49
C ARG A 149 1.09 -7.44 10.27
N LEU A 150 0.23 -6.60 9.71
CA LEU A 150 -1.02 -6.21 10.33
C LEU A 150 -2.08 -7.31 10.21
N ALA A 151 -2.11 -8.03 9.09
CA ALA A 151 -2.96 -9.20 8.89
C ALA A 151 -2.58 -10.33 9.87
N ASP A 152 -1.28 -10.65 9.99
CA ASP A 152 -0.79 -11.69 10.90
C ASP A 152 -1.21 -11.42 12.35
N ARG A 153 -0.99 -10.19 12.84
CA ARG A 153 -1.36 -9.80 14.22
C ARG A 153 -2.86 -9.91 14.49
N ARG A 154 -3.71 -9.65 13.49
CA ARG A 154 -5.17 -9.77 13.66
C ARG A 154 -5.63 -11.22 13.59
N TYR A 155 -4.99 -12.02 12.74
CA TYR A 155 -5.26 -13.45 12.66
C TYR A 155 -4.92 -14.13 13.99
N THR A 156 -3.74 -13.88 14.56
CA THR A 156 -3.35 -14.43 15.87
C THR A 156 -4.27 -13.98 17.00
N ALA A 157 -4.69 -12.71 17.01
CA ALA A 157 -5.60 -12.18 18.04
C ALA A 157 -7.03 -12.74 17.96
N THR A 158 -7.43 -13.28 16.79
CA THR A 158 -8.75 -13.90 16.58
C THR A 158 -8.69 -15.42 16.76
N ALA A 159 -7.53 -16.02 16.49
CA ALA A 159 -7.26 -17.45 16.63
C ALA A 159 -7.00 -17.89 18.07
N GLU A 160 -6.64 -16.97 18.99
CA GLU A 160 -6.77 -17.26 20.41
C GLU A 160 -8.27 -17.33 20.76
N PRO A 161 -8.84 -18.52 21.05
CA PRO A 161 -10.14 -18.53 21.69
C PRO A 161 -10.00 -17.70 22.95
N ARG A 162 -10.95 -16.80 23.20
CA ARG A 162 -11.18 -16.27 24.54
C ARG A 162 -11.54 -17.46 25.44
N VAL A 163 -10.55 -18.26 25.84
CA VAL A 163 -10.55 -19.03 27.09
C VAL A 163 -10.34 -17.99 28.19
N ARG A 164 -11.26 -17.02 28.24
CA ARG A 164 -11.50 -16.25 29.43
C ARG A 164 -12.22 -17.25 30.31
N GLU A 165 -11.48 -17.77 31.28
CA GLU A 165 -11.93 -18.67 32.34
C GLU A 165 -13.35 -18.30 32.81
N GLU A 166 -14.35 -18.99 32.27
CA GLU A 166 -15.68 -19.09 32.86
C GLU A 166 -15.71 -20.40 33.66
N LYS A 167 -14.81 -20.55 34.63
CA LYS A 167 -14.79 -21.69 35.55
C LYS A 167 -13.97 -21.38 36.81
N THR A 168 -14.54 -20.58 37.71
CA THR A 168 -14.53 -20.82 39.18
C THR A 168 -15.30 -19.72 39.90
N GLY A 169 -16.62 -19.89 40.00
CA GLY A 169 -17.46 -19.07 40.90
C GLY A 169 -18.77 -19.73 41.33
N PHE A 170 -19.00 -21.00 40.97
CA PHE A 170 -20.32 -21.63 41.10
C PHE A 170 -20.34 -22.92 41.96
N PHE A 171 -19.23 -23.33 42.59
CA PHE A 171 -19.23 -24.50 43.49
C PHE A 171 -18.47 -24.21 44.78
N GLY A 172 -19.23 -23.81 45.80
CA GLY A 172 -18.75 -23.58 47.17
C GLY A 172 -19.89 -23.70 48.18
N PHE A 173 -20.74 -24.72 48.00
CA PHE A 173 -21.70 -25.15 49.01
C PHE A 173 -20.97 -25.55 50.30
N GLY A 174 -21.37 -24.95 51.42
CA GLY A 174 -21.53 -25.65 52.69
C GLY A 174 -20.27 -26.06 53.45
N ARG A 175 -19.79 -25.18 54.34
CA ARG A 175 -19.36 -25.60 55.68
C ARG A 175 -20.09 -24.80 56.76
N ARG A 176 -21.28 -25.29 57.11
CA ARG A 176 -21.82 -25.17 58.47
C ARG A 176 -20.95 -26.03 59.39
N ARG A 177 -20.49 -25.48 60.51
CA ARG A 177 -20.36 -26.19 61.80
C ARG A 177 -20.29 -25.16 62.95
N PRO A 178 -20.61 -25.57 64.20
CA PRO A 178 -21.58 -24.87 65.04
C PRO A 178 -20.99 -24.24 66.31
N ARG A 179 -21.71 -23.21 66.79
CA ARG A 179 -22.11 -22.87 68.18
C ARG A 179 -21.33 -23.48 69.36
N GLN A 180 -20.88 -22.59 70.25
CA GLN A 180 -20.83 -22.63 71.74
C GLN A 180 -19.55 -21.89 72.21
N ALA A 181 -19.48 -21.12 73.29
CA ALA A 181 -20.42 -20.52 74.23
C ALA A 181 -19.59 -19.54 75.09
N ALA A 182 -20.28 -18.53 75.66
CA ALA A 182 -20.02 -17.83 76.94
C ALA A 182 -18.59 -17.53 77.43
N ALA A 183 -18.35 -16.28 77.82
CA ALA A 183 -18.09 -15.94 79.22
C ALA A 183 -17.98 -14.41 79.43
N VAL A 184 -18.79 -13.94 80.39
CA VAL A 184 -18.70 -12.74 81.26
C VAL A 184 -18.65 -11.35 80.62
#